data_AF-A0A5J6WGA2-F1
#
_entry.id   AF-A0A5J6WGA2-F1
#
_cell.length_a   1.000
_cell.length_b   1.000
_cell.length_c   1.000
_cell.angle_alpha   90.00
_cell.angle_beta   90.00
_cell.angle_gamma   90.00
#
_symmetry.space_group_name_H-M   'P 1'
#
loop_
_entity.id
_entity.type
_entity.pdbx_description
1 polymer ?
#
loop_
_entity_poly.entity_id
_entity_poly.type
_entity_poly.pdbx_seq_one_letter_code
_entity_poly.pdbx_strand_id
1 'polypeptide(L)'
;MPDYESIKPVIYKIEDIAEAFDCDSNSVIFNHVDNIVIQFGTLFIHFGQICYIEFKKKQQGDNRKLKVIKTSLDKRKVVLARGLIHYSCDLFIDGIRTLTIHNRVNEIKKFINSLNESELALNESSLGNILINHSDFLKHKIKIYDKELGLGITSATAHNQQTWIIGFFSFLLKVEKTNLLDEIYHIVENSKEKIKTKSLSGNELMDNFNAYIKIFRYFSSVVLDHKKFPLNFSINREEYWFTISGKIIHKNDKRLNSSGCFNYNNEKYCSVDELISLKRFKTLDRKRIKNVYIKYAKNSQELANECYSHSRLFLIKCAARAYFMIFLFLTGENDSTAATLQYENEYSLCNGEQDFKSIKWRANGFEVKYDIQNEFIDDFKRFLCLREHLLQYFSQEYRSLFFEIMKGELVHAHSDGRYVVVK
;
A
#
# COMPACT_ATOMS: atom_id res chain seq x y z
N MET A 1 7.64 30.33 29.49
CA MET A 1 7.04 29.54 28.40
C MET A 1 6.19 28.45 29.04
N PRO A 2 4.99 28.11 28.53
CA PRO A 2 4.22 27.03 29.11
C PRO A 2 4.98 25.71 29.03
N ASP A 3 5.03 24.97 30.13
CA ASP A 3 5.73 23.69 30.23
C ASP A 3 4.88 22.58 29.61
N TYR A 4 5.27 22.17 28.40
CA TYR A 4 4.66 21.05 27.71
C TYR A 4 5.24 19.72 28.21
N GLU A 5 4.40 18.89 28.81
CA GLU A 5 4.74 17.57 29.30
C GLU A 5 4.46 16.49 28.24
N SER A 6 5.28 15.43 28.21
CA SER A 6 5.06 14.30 27.29
C SER A 6 4.06 13.31 27.90
N ILE A 7 2.98 13.01 27.19
CA ILE A 7 2.07 11.93 27.58
C ILE A 7 2.68 10.60 27.15
N LYS A 8 2.67 9.61 28.04
CA LYS A 8 3.02 8.23 27.71
C LYS A 8 1.83 7.58 26.99
N PRO A 9 1.94 7.27 25.68
CA PRO A 9 0.81 6.73 24.94
C PRO A 9 0.57 5.26 25.32
N VAL A 10 -0.70 4.87 25.35
CA VAL A 10 -1.12 3.46 25.34
C VAL A 10 -1.67 3.15 23.96
N ILE A 11 -1.03 2.22 23.25
CA ILE A 11 -1.35 1.92 21.85
C ILE A 11 -2.18 0.65 21.79
N TYR A 12 -3.33 0.73 21.13
CA TYR A 12 -4.20 -0.40 20.85
C TYR A 12 -4.46 -0.51 19.36
N LYS A 13 -4.67 -1.73 18.86
CA LYS A 13 -5.26 -1.92 17.53
C LYS A 13 -6.78 -1.79 17.63
N ILE A 14 -7.43 -1.34 16.57
CA ILE A 14 -8.90 -1.21 16.56
C ILE A 14 -9.57 -2.58 16.73
N GLU A 15 -8.96 -3.63 16.19
CA GLU A 15 -9.37 -5.03 16.33
C GLU A 15 -9.43 -5.44 17.81
N ASP A 16 -8.33 -5.22 18.55
CA ASP A 16 -8.23 -5.59 19.98
C ASP A 16 -9.27 -4.85 20.83
N ILE A 17 -9.58 -3.60 20.49
CA ILE A 17 -10.59 -2.80 21.21
C ILE A 17 -11.99 -3.29 20.88
N ALA A 18 -12.28 -3.55 19.60
CA ALA A 18 -13.60 -4.01 19.16
C ALA A 18 -13.97 -5.35 19.78
N GLU A 19 -13.04 -6.31 19.83
CA GLU A 19 -13.24 -7.60 20.51
C GLU A 19 -13.57 -7.40 22.01
N ALA A 20 -12.91 -6.44 22.66
CA ALA A 20 -13.15 -6.15 24.06
C ALA A 20 -14.52 -5.50 24.32
N PHE A 21 -15.08 -4.77 23.35
CA PHE A 21 -16.44 -4.22 23.42
C PHE A 21 -17.52 -5.27 23.13
N ASP A 22 -17.27 -6.23 22.25
CA ASP A 22 -18.23 -7.27 21.87
C ASP A 22 -18.46 -8.30 22.99
N CYS A 23 -17.46 -8.52 23.85
CA CYS A 23 -17.51 -9.53 24.91
C CYS A 23 -18.26 -9.10 26.20
N ASP A 24 -18.98 -7.98 26.23
CA ASP A 24 -19.82 -7.44 27.33
C ASP A 24 -19.16 -7.38 28.75
N SER A 25 -17.87 -7.70 28.85
CA SER A 25 -17.21 -8.04 30.11
C SER A 25 -16.38 -6.91 30.70
N ASN A 26 -16.28 -5.76 30.05
CA ASN A 26 -15.45 -4.66 30.55
C ASN A 26 -16.05 -3.27 30.25
N SER A 27 -16.90 -2.79 31.15
CA SER A 27 -17.38 -1.39 31.18
C SER A 27 -16.32 -0.36 31.62
N VAL A 28 -15.03 -0.77 31.77
CA VAL A 28 -13.99 0.00 32.49
C VAL A 28 -12.81 0.43 31.60
N ILE A 29 -12.76 0.10 30.31
CA ILE A 29 -11.45 -0.01 29.61
C ILE A 29 -10.66 1.31 29.49
N PHE A 30 -11.28 2.50 29.57
CA PHE A 30 -10.56 3.75 29.31
C PHE A 30 -10.79 4.86 30.35
N ASN A 31 -10.14 4.72 31.51
CA ASN A 31 -10.06 5.78 32.53
C ASN A 31 -9.31 7.03 32.04
N HIS A 32 -8.34 6.87 31.12
CA HIS A 32 -7.51 7.95 30.58
C HIS A 32 -7.54 7.97 29.04
N VAL A 33 -8.66 8.36 28.45
CA VAL A 33 -8.81 8.42 26.97
C VAL A 33 -7.79 9.37 26.32
N ASP A 34 -7.33 10.37 27.08
CA ASP A 34 -6.37 11.37 26.66
C ASP A 34 -4.96 10.81 26.37
N ASN A 35 -4.61 9.62 26.87
CA ASN A 35 -3.35 8.94 26.59
C ASN A 35 -3.45 7.83 25.54
N ILE A 36 -4.63 7.58 24.98
CA ILE A 36 -4.88 6.48 24.05
C ILE A 36 -4.44 6.85 22.64
N VAL A 37 -3.83 5.88 21.98
CA VAL A 37 -3.55 5.86 20.54
C VAL A 37 -4.20 4.63 19.92
N ILE A 38 -5.09 4.83 18.95
CA ILE A 38 -5.66 3.73 18.17
C ILE A 38 -4.90 3.59 16.86
N GLN A 39 -4.52 2.35 16.56
CA GLN A 39 -3.92 1.93 15.30
C GLN A 39 -5.01 1.41 14.36
N PHE A 40 -5.09 2.01 13.17
CA PHE A 40 -5.96 1.60 12.06
C PHE A 40 -5.07 1.13 10.90
N GLY A 41 -4.75 -0.17 10.86
CA GLY A 41 -3.75 -0.70 9.92
C GLY A 41 -2.36 -0.11 10.18
N THR A 42 -1.83 0.70 9.26
CA THR A 42 -0.53 1.38 9.41
C THR A 42 -0.64 2.80 9.96
N LEU A 43 -1.86 3.30 10.18
CA LEU A 43 -2.14 4.68 10.59
C LEU A 43 -2.49 4.77 12.07
N PHE A 44 -2.20 5.91 12.70
CA PHE A 44 -2.37 6.12 14.14
C PHE A 44 -3.12 7.42 14.45
N ILE A 45 -4.04 7.38 15.41
CA ILE A 45 -4.74 8.55 15.95
C ILE A 45 -4.57 8.57 17.47
N HIS A 46 -3.99 9.67 17.97
CA HIS A 46 -3.86 9.92 19.40
C HIS A 46 -5.01 10.79 19.90
N PHE A 47 -5.84 10.24 20.80
CA PHE A 47 -7.08 10.87 21.26
C PHE A 47 -6.85 12.06 22.21
N GLY A 48 -5.68 12.16 22.85
CA GLY A 48 -5.22 13.40 23.48
C GLY A 48 -5.26 14.65 22.57
N GLN A 49 -5.21 14.50 21.24
CA GLN A 49 -5.39 15.63 20.30
C GLN A 49 -6.82 16.20 20.28
N ILE A 50 -7.78 15.47 20.85
CA ILE A 50 -9.15 15.92 21.09
C ILE A 50 -9.24 16.46 22.51
N CYS A 51 -8.71 15.73 23.50
CA CYS A 51 -8.90 16.04 24.92
C CYS A 51 -8.21 17.34 25.39
N TYR A 52 -7.05 17.68 24.82
CA TYR A 52 -6.27 18.85 25.23
C TYR A 52 -6.47 20.02 24.27
N ILE A 53 -6.66 21.22 24.83
CA ILE A 53 -6.70 22.47 24.05
C ILE A 53 -5.28 22.82 23.56
N GLU A 54 -4.28 22.67 24.43
CA GLU A 54 -2.91 23.06 24.16
C GLU A 54 -1.99 21.84 24.02
N PHE A 55 -1.61 21.51 22.77
CA PHE A 55 -0.73 20.38 22.48
C PHE A 55 0.26 20.64 21.33
N LYS A 56 1.36 19.88 21.33
CA LYS A 56 2.38 19.87 20.27
C LYS A 56 2.67 18.45 19.82
N LYS A 57 2.78 18.26 18.49
CA LYS A 57 3.28 17.03 17.88
C LYS A 57 4.81 17.06 17.86
N LYS A 58 5.46 15.94 18.21
CA LYS A 58 6.93 15.87 18.31
C LYS A 58 7.61 15.95 16.93
N GLN A 59 7.00 15.36 15.90
CA GLN A 59 7.47 15.36 14.51
C GLN A 59 6.28 15.26 13.54
N GLN A 60 6.46 15.79 12.33
CA GLN A 60 5.47 15.66 11.25
C GLN A 60 5.35 14.18 10.86
N GLY A 61 4.22 13.54 11.19
CA GLY A 61 3.93 12.14 10.85
C GLY A 61 3.93 11.14 12.01
N ASP A 62 4.64 11.38 13.11
CA ASP A 62 4.58 10.48 14.29
C ASP A 62 3.40 10.84 15.20
N ASN A 63 2.21 10.39 14.82
CA ASN A 63 0.98 10.62 15.58
C ASN A 63 0.93 9.87 16.92
N ARG A 64 1.93 9.07 17.29
CA ARG A 64 1.93 8.27 18.53
C ARG A 64 2.37 9.06 19.76
N LYS A 65 3.11 10.16 19.59
CA LYS A 65 3.69 10.93 20.71
C LYS A 65 3.08 12.33 20.77
N LEU A 66 2.52 12.66 21.92
CA LEU A 66 1.91 13.97 22.17
C LEU A 66 2.59 14.67 23.35
N LYS A 67 2.83 15.97 23.19
CA LYS A 67 3.18 16.87 24.30
C LYS A 67 2.01 17.80 24.58
N VAL A 68 1.68 18.03 25.85
CA VAL A 68 0.49 18.79 26.24
C VAL A 68 0.77 19.70 27.42
N ILE A 69 -0.06 20.73 27.60
CA ILE A 69 -0.18 21.42 28.89
C ILE A 69 -1.25 20.67 29.69
N LYS A 70 -0.88 20.03 30.81
CA LYS A 70 -1.82 19.18 31.58
C LYS A 70 -3.08 19.90 32.03
N THR A 71 -2.96 21.18 32.38
CA THR A 71 -4.11 22.01 32.81
C THR A 71 -5.06 22.38 31.68
N SER A 72 -4.68 22.17 30.42
CA SER A 72 -5.53 22.42 29.24
C SER A 72 -6.46 21.25 28.88
N LEU A 73 -6.56 20.25 29.76
CA LEU A 73 -7.46 19.11 29.58
C LEU A 73 -8.92 19.56 29.72
N ASP A 74 -9.71 19.44 28.65
CA ASP A 74 -11.15 19.72 28.69
C ASP A 74 -11.93 18.42 28.94
N LYS A 75 -12.58 18.34 30.10
CA LYS A 75 -13.38 17.16 30.51
C LYS A 75 -14.53 16.87 29.53
N ARG A 76 -15.10 17.87 28.86
CA ARG A 76 -16.18 17.67 27.86
C ARG A 76 -15.63 17.02 26.61
N LYS A 77 -14.43 17.44 26.16
CA LYS A 77 -13.75 16.79 25.03
C LYS A 77 -13.31 15.37 25.36
N VAL A 78 -13.02 15.05 26.63
CA VAL A 78 -12.78 13.66 27.06
C VAL A 78 -14.02 12.78 26.85
N VAL A 79 -15.22 13.29 27.14
CA VAL A 79 -16.48 12.56 26.88
C VAL A 79 -16.66 12.31 25.38
N LEU A 80 -16.42 13.32 24.54
CA LEU A 80 -16.51 13.18 23.08
C LEU A 80 -15.47 12.20 22.53
N ALA A 81 -14.23 12.26 23.02
CA ALA A 81 -13.18 11.34 22.66
C ALA A 81 -13.56 9.90 23.00
N ARG A 82 -14.14 9.66 24.19
CA ARG A 82 -14.63 8.33 24.59
C ARG A 82 -15.73 7.83 23.65
N GLY A 83 -16.74 8.66 23.39
CA GLY A 83 -17.82 8.31 22.47
C GLY A 83 -17.30 7.99 21.07
N LEU A 84 -16.28 8.72 20.60
CA LEU A 84 -15.69 8.51 19.28
C LEU A 84 -14.92 7.18 19.19
N ILE A 85 -14.28 6.73 20.29
CA ILE A 85 -13.68 5.39 20.35
C ILE A 85 -14.78 4.34 20.18
N HIS A 86 -15.88 4.44 20.94
CA HIS A 86 -16.98 3.47 20.87
C HIS A 86 -17.59 3.44 19.46
N TYR A 87 -17.92 4.61 18.91
CA TYR A 87 -18.43 4.73 17.54
C TYR A 87 -17.48 4.13 16.50
N SER A 88 -16.16 4.26 16.70
CA SER A 88 -15.18 3.65 15.79
C SER A 88 -15.19 2.12 15.86
N CYS A 89 -15.48 1.55 17.04
CA CYS A 89 -15.55 0.11 17.24
C CYS A 89 -16.83 -0.45 16.60
N ASP A 90 -17.97 0.21 16.78
CA ASP A 90 -19.24 -0.18 16.13
C ASP A 90 -19.08 -0.19 14.61
N LEU A 91 -18.47 0.85 14.03
CA LEU A 91 -18.18 0.87 12.59
C LEU A 91 -17.27 -0.27 12.14
N PHE A 92 -16.32 -0.69 12.99
CA PHE A 92 -15.42 -1.79 12.68
C PHE A 92 -16.18 -3.14 12.71
N ILE A 93 -17.01 -3.35 13.73
CA ILE A 93 -17.88 -4.53 13.87
C ILE A 93 -18.85 -4.62 12.67
N ASP A 94 -19.37 -3.48 12.20
CA ASP A 94 -20.20 -3.37 10.99
C ASP A 94 -19.42 -3.65 9.67
N GLY A 95 -18.14 -4.03 9.74
CA GLY A 95 -17.33 -4.41 8.58
C GLY A 95 -16.76 -3.23 7.79
N ILE A 96 -16.75 -2.01 8.34
CA ILE A 96 -16.14 -0.86 7.67
C ILE A 96 -14.61 -0.99 7.70
N ARG A 97 -13.97 -0.84 6.53
CA ARG A 97 -12.51 -0.88 6.39
C ARG A 97 -11.81 0.10 7.34
N THR A 98 -10.75 -0.35 7.99
CA THR A 98 -9.96 0.44 8.96
C THR A 98 -9.49 1.80 8.42
N LEU A 99 -9.06 1.85 7.15
CA LEU A 99 -8.67 3.11 6.49
C LEU A 99 -9.84 4.10 6.40
N THR A 100 -11.04 3.61 6.10
CA THR A 100 -12.26 4.43 6.06
C THR A 100 -12.58 4.95 7.45
N ILE A 101 -12.53 4.11 8.48
CA ILE A 101 -12.75 4.53 9.88
C ILE A 101 -11.73 5.60 10.29
N HIS A 102 -10.44 5.39 10.03
CA HIS A 102 -9.40 6.37 10.30
C HIS A 102 -9.69 7.75 9.69
N ASN A 103 -10.14 7.78 8.43
CA ASN A 103 -10.48 9.02 7.76
C ASN A 103 -11.69 9.69 8.42
N ARG A 104 -12.74 8.93 8.74
CA ARG A 104 -13.94 9.42 9.45
C ARG A 104 -13.59 10.03 10.82
N VAL A 105 -12.80 9.32 11.62
CA VAL A 105 -12.36 9.78 12.95
C VAL A 105 -11.56 11.07 12.85
N ASN A 106 -10.71 11.23 11.83
CA ASN A 106 -9.98 12.48 11.64
C ASN A 106 -10.89 13.66 11.26
N GLU A 107 -11.93 13.46 10.46
CA GLU A 107 -12.90 14.51 10.12
C GLU A 107 -13.72 14.92 11.35
N ILE A 108 -14.23 13.95 12.11
CA ILE A 108 -14.96 14.22 13.37
C ILE A 108 -14.06 14.95 14.38
N LYS A 109 -12.80 14.53 14.52
CA LYS A 109 -11.81 15.22 15.36
C LYS A 109 -11.61 16.68 14.94
N LYS A 110 -11.47 16.95 13.63
CA LYS A 110 -11.32 18.33 13.13
C LYS A 110 -12.54 19.18 13.50
N PHE A 111 -13.74 18.62 13.37
CA PHE A 111 -14.98 19.28 13.78
C PHE A 111 -14.99 19.57 15.29
N ILE A 112 -14.73 18.58 16.14
CA ILE A 112 -14.70 18.77 17.61
C ILE A 112 -13.67 19.83 18.01
N ASN A 113 -12.52 19.88 17.33
CA ASN A 113 -11.49 20.88 17.61
C ASN A 113 -11.83 22.28 17.12
N SER A 114 -12.79 22.43 16.21
CA SER A 114 -13.32 23.73 15.81
C SER A 114 -14.42 24.28 16.73
N LEU A 115 -14.93 23.47 17.66
CA LEU A 115 -15.97 23.90 18.61
C LEU A 115 -15.39 24.77 19.72
N ASN A 116 -16.12 25.82 20.06
CA ASN A 116 -15.84 26.71 21.18
C ASN A 116 -16.37 26.15 22.51
N GLU A 117 -15.94 26.72 23.65
CA GLU A 117 -16.34 26.23 24.96
C GLU A 117 -17.85 26.23 25.22
N SER A 118 -18.59 27.22 24.69
CA SER A 118 -20.06 27.28 24.81
C SER A 118 -20.76 26.19 23.99
N GLU A 119 -20.14 25.75 22.89
CA GLU A 119 -20.68 24.76 21.96
C GLU A 119 -20.46 23.31 22.45
N LEU A 120 -19.49 23.10 23.35
CA LEU A 120 -19.19 21.82 23.96
C LEU A 120 -20.21 21.36 25.01
N ALA A 121 -21.17 22.20 25.39
CA ALA A 121 -22.24 21.85 26.32
C ALA A 121 -23.31 20.92 25.69
N LEU A 122 -23.27 20.73 24.36
CA LEU A 122 -23.97 19.70 23.57
C LEU A 122 -25.34 19.26 24.12
N ASN A 123 -26.35 20.09 23.90
CA ASN A 123 -27.74 19.63 23.87
C ASN A 123 -28.25 19.60 22.41
N GLU A 124 -29.31 18.83 22.16
CA GLU A 124 -29.86 18.58 20.81
C GLU A 124 -30.09 19.89 20.02
N SER A 125 -30.71 20.88 20.65
CA SER A 125 -31.03 22.17 20.03
C SER A 125 -29.79 23.05 19.75
N SER A 126 -28.79 23.04 20.63
CA SER A 126 -27.51 23.73 20.38
C SER A 126 -26.70 23.07 19.27
N LEU A 127 -26.72 21.74 19.20
CA LEU A 127 -26.00 20.97 18.19
C LEU A 127 -26.59 21.22 16.79
N GLY A 128 -27.91 21.33 16.66
CA GLY A 128 -28.54 21.66 15.38
C GLY A 128 -27.98 22.95 14.76
N ASN A 129 -27.89 24.02 15.54
CA ASN A 129 -27.30 25.30 15.08
C ASN A 129 -25.81 25.16 14.71
N ILE A 130 -25.03 24.40 15.48
CA ILE A 130 -23.62 24.15 15.20
C ILE A 130 -23.47 23.37 13.87
N LEU A 131 -24.32 22.36 13.65
CA LEU A 131 -24.33 21.58 12.42
C LEU A 131 -24.76 22.41 11.22
N ILE A 132 -25.73 23.32 11.36
CA ILE A 132 -26.11 24.29 10.32
C ILE A 132 -24.91 25.16 9.94
N ASN A 133 -24.25 25.79 10.93
CA ASN A 133 -23.08 26.64 10.70
C ASN A 133 -21.94 25.87 10.02
N HIS A 134 -21.72 24.63 10.43
CA HIS A 134 -20.73 23.76 9.79
C HIS A 134 -21.10 23.40 8.36
N SER A 135 -22.39 23.15 8.11
CA SER A 135 -22.92 22.89 6.77
C SER A 135 -22.70 24.09 5.84
N ASP A 136 -22.90 25.31 6.34
CA ASP A 136 -22.62 26.54 5.59
C ASP A 136 -21.12 26.73 5.32
N PHE A 137 -20.27 26.40 6.29
CA PHE A 137 -18.82 26.38 6.09
C PHE A 137 -18.40 25.37 4.99
N LEU A 138 -18.98 24.18 4.99
CA LEU A 138 -18.74 23.18 3.94
C LEU A 138 -19.27 23.65 2.58
N LYS A 139 -20.47 24.24 2.52
CA LYS A 139 -21.03 24.85 1.29
C LYS A 139 -20.12 25.95 0.75
N HIS A 140 -19.55 26.79 1.61
CA HIS A 140 -18.56 27.78 1.20
C HIS A 140 -17.30 27.12 0.61
N LYS A 141 -16.79 26.04 1.23
CA LYS A 141 -15.65 25.28 0.68
C LYS A 141 -15.95 24.64 -0.67
N ILE A 142 -17.18 24.21 -0.91
CA ILE A 142 -17.63 23.74 -2.23
C ILE A 142 -17.61 24.89 -3.23
N LYS A 143 -18.12 26.07 -2.84
CA LYS A 143 -18.20 27.24 -3.72
C LYS A 143 -16.83 27.72 -4.22
N ILE A 144 -15.81 27.66 -3.38
CA ILE A 144 -14.44 28.05 -3.73
C ILE A 144 -13.60 26.89 -4.30
N TYR A 145 -14.24 25.76 -4.63
CA TYR A 145 -13.52 24.59 -5.10
C TYR A 145 -12.84 24.85 -6.45
N ASP A 146 -11.52 24.75 -6.44
CA ASP A 146 -10.68 24.83 -7.63
C ASP A 146 -9.58 23.78 -7.52
N LYS A 147 -9.61 22.81 -8.43
CA LYS A 147 -8.69 21.68 -8.42
C LYS A 147 -7.26 22.09 -8.80
N GLU A 148 -7.09 23.05 -9.71
CA GLU A 148 -5.77 23.47 -10.20
C GLU A 148 -5.04 24.29 -9.13
N LEU A 149 -5.79 25.10 -8.39
CA LEU A 149 -5.27 25.91 -7.29
C LEU A 149 -5.24 25.15 -5.95
N GLY A 150 -5.82 23.95 -5.88
CA GLY A 150 -5.91 23.15 -4.66
C GLY A 150 -6.78 23.79 -3.58
N LEU A 151 -7.81 24.53 -3.97
CA LEU A 151 -8.72 25.26 -3.08
C LEU A 151 -10.04 24.50 -2.90
N GLY A 152 -10.66 24.68 -1.73
CA GLY A 152 -11.97 24.12 -1.42
C GLY A 152 -12.01 22.60 -1.31
N ILE A 153 -13.22 22.03 -1.43
CA ILE A 153 -13.47 20.58 -1.43
C ILE A 153 -14.62 20.26 -2.40
N THR A 154 -14.69 19.02 -2.91
CA THR A 154 -15.82 18.59 -3.73
C THR A 154 -17.10 18.45 -2.90
N SER A 155 -18.26 18.53 -3.56
CA SER A 155 -19.57 18.28 -2.96
C SER A 155 -19.65 16.89 -2.32
N ALA A 156 -19.08 15.87 -2.96
CA ALA A 156 -19.01 14.51 -2.42
C ALA A 156 -18.17 14.43 -1.14
N THR A 157 -17.02 15.13 -1.09
CA THR A 157 -16.19 15.16 0.13
C THR A 157 -16.94 15.85 1.27
N ALA A 158 -17.60 16.97 0.99
CA ALA A 158 -18.39 17.71 1.95
C ALA A 158 -19.59 16.90 2.46
N HIS A 159 -20.34 16.24 1.58
CA HIS A 159 -21.45 15.36 1.93
C HIS A 159 -20.98 14.24 2.87
N ASN A 160 -19.87 13.58 2.53
CA ASN A 160 -19.30 12.55 3.39
C ASN A 160 -18.91 13.11 4.77
N GLN A 161 -18.21 14.25 4.82
CA GLN A 161 -17.85 14.91 6.09
C GLN A 161 -19.08 15.19 6.96
N GLN A 162 -20.12 15.80 6.39
CA GLN A 162 -21.37 16.09 7.09
C GLN A 162 -22.04 14.81 7.60
N THR A 163 -22.16 13.78 6.75
CA THR A 163 -22.77 12.50 7.10
C THR A 163 -22.06 11.81 8.27
N TRP A 164 -20.73 11.85 8.30
CA TRP A 164 -19.96 11.22 9.39
C TRP A 164 -20.09 11.96 10.72
N ILE A 165 -20.10 13.29 10.67
CA ILE A 165 -20.29 14.12 11.86
C ILE A 165 -21.70 13.89 12.42
N ILE A 166 -22.74 13.96 11.59
CA ILE A 166 -24.13 13.70 12.00
C ILE A 166 -24.27 12.28 12.56
N GLY A 167 -23.69 11.28 11.90
CA GLY A 167 -23.71 9.90 12.36
C GLY A 167 -23.09 9.72 13.75
N PHE A 168 -21.95 10.36 14.01
CA PHE A 168 -21.30 10.31 15.32
C PHE A 168 -22.15 10.95 16.42
N PHE A 169 -22.74 12.13 16.18
CA PHE A 169 -23.55 12.78 17.20
C PHE A 169 -24.92 12.12 17.40
N SER A 170 -25.49 11.55 16.34
CA SER A 170 -26.70 10.70 16.42
C SER A 170 -26.46 9.50 17.31
N PHE A 171 -25.30 8.83 17.13
CA PHE A 171 -24.84 7.77 18.02
C PHE A 171 -24.65 8.25 19.47
N LEU A 172 -23.94 9.37 19.66
CA LEU A 172 -23.59 9.88 21.00
C LEU A 172 -24.82 10.29 21.81
N LEU A 173 -25.79 10.96 21.17
CA LEU A 173 -27.01 11.45 21.80
C LEU A 173 -28.14 10.43 21.80
N LYS A 174 -27.99 9.30 21.08
CA LYS A 174 -29.00 8.27 20.88
C LYS A 174 -30.31 8.84 20.28
N VAL A 175 -30.17 9.71 19.30
CA VAL A 175 -31.28 10.32 18.55
C VAL A 175 -31.16 9.99 17.07
N GLU A 176 -32.27 10.06 16.34
CA GLU A 176 -32.25 9.86 14.89
C GLU A 176 -31.49 11.00 14.18
N LYS A 177 -30.85 10.69 13.06
CA LYS A 177 -30.07 11.68 12.28
C LYS A 177 -30.92 12.85 11.78
N THR A 178 -32.18 12.58 11.46
CA THR A 178 -33.21 13.54 11.03
C THR A 178 -33.54 14.58 12.10
N ASN A 179 -33.40 14.23 13.38
CA ASN A 179 -33.64 15.17 14.48
C ASN A 179 -32.49 16.18 14.65
N LEU A 180 -31.29 15.85 14.16
CA LEU A 180 -30.10 16.69 14.34
C LEU A 180 -29.93 17.75 13.26
N LEU A 181 -30.34 17.47 12.03
CA LEU A 181 -30.22 18.41 10.92
C LEU A 181 -31.37 18.23 9.94
N ASP A 182 -32.10 19.32 9.74
CA ASP A 182 -33.20 19.42 8.79
C ASP A 182 -32.71 19.19 7.35
N GLU A 183 -33.55 18.59 6.52
CA GLU A 183 -33.18 18.09 5.20
C GLU A 183 -32.68 19.20 4.26
N ILE A 184 -33.17 20.42 4.45
CA ILE A 184 -32.78 21.62 3.69
C ILE A 184 -31.29 21.94 3.84
N TYR A 185 -30.65 21.52 4.94
CA TYR A 185 -29.24 21.77 5.20
C TYR A 185 -28.33 20.63 4.76
N HIS A 186 -28.87 19.49 4.32
CA HIS A 186 -28.05 18.40 3.78
C HIS A 186 -27.35 18.82 2.49
N ILE A 187 -26.07 18.51 2.43
CA ILE A 187 -25.25 18.70 1.24
C ILE A 187 -25.50 17.50 0.33
N VAL A 188 -25.95 17.75 -0.89
CA VAL A 188 -26.16 16.69 -1.88
C VAL A 188 -24.90 16.53 -2.73
N GLU A 189 -24.53 15.28 -3.03
CA GLU A 189 -23.42 15.01 -3.95
C GLU A 189 -23.77 15.45 -5.37
N ASN A 190 -22.90 16.25 -6.00
CA ASN A 190 -22.98 16.52 -7.42
C ASN A 190 -22.25 15.42 -8.20
N SER A 191 -23.02 14.51 -8.81
CA SER A 191 -22.49 13.37 -9.56
C SER A 191 -21.63 13.79 -10.76
N LYS A 192 -21.77 15.01 -11.28
CA LYS A 192 -20.97 15.55 -12.38
C LYS A 192 -19.53 15.89 -11.98
N GLU A 193 -19.24 16.07 -10.69
CA GLU A 193 -17.88 16.31 -10.18
C GLU A 193 -17.03 15.04 -10.10
N LYS A 194 -17.66 13.86 -10.15
CA LYS A 194 -16.92 12.58 -10.17
C LYS A 194 -16.23 12.45 -11.52
N ILE A 195 -14.91 12.67 -11.53
CA ILE A 195 -14.06 12.28 -12.66
C ILE A 195 -14.21 10.78 -12.80
N LYS A 196 -14.93 10.34 -13.83
CA LYS A 196 -14.90 8.93 -14.21
C LYS A 196 -13.45 8.59 -14.50
N THR A 197 -12.87 7.68 -13.72
CA THR A 197 -11.56 7.09 -14.04
C THR A 197 -11.63 6.65 -15.49
N LYS A 198 -10.79 7.24 -16.35
CA LYS A 198 -10.76 6.85 -17.76
C LYS A 198 -10.31 5.39 -17.79
N SER A 199 -11.23 4.49 -18.10
CA SER A 199 -10.86 3.09 -18.34
C SER A 199 -9.82 3.05 -19.44
N LEU A 200 -8.80 2.20 -19.25
CA LEU A 200 -7.86 1.91 -20.33
C LEU A 200 -8.65 1.40 -21.53
N SER A 201 -8.22 1.80 -22.73
CA SER A 201 -8.74 1.20 -23.95
C SER A 201 -8.37 -0.29 -24.00
N GLY A 202 -9.13 -1.08 -24.76
CA GLY A 202 -8.85 -2.52 -24.90
C GLY A 202 -7.42 -2.81 -25.39
N ASN A 203 -6.88 -1.95 -26.26
CA ASN A 203 -5.51 -2.06 -26.75
C ASN A 203 -4.48 -1.78 -25.66
N GLU A 204 -4.67 -0.74 -24.85
CA GLU A 204 -3.77 -0.44 -23.73
C GLU A 204 -3.80 -1.55 -22.67
N LEU A 205 -4.96 -2.14 -22.39
CA LEU A 205 -5.06 -3.29 -21.49
C LEU A 205 -4.26 -4.49 -22.03
N MET A 206 -4.42 -4.79 -23.32
CA MET A 206 -3.72 -5.90 -23.97
C MET A 206 -2.20 -5.68 -23.99
N ASP A 207 -1.73 -4.47 -24.28
CA ASP A 207 -0.31 -4.13 -24.26
C ASP A 207 0.30 -4.30 -22.86
N ASN A 208 -0.42 -3.85 -21.82
CA ASN A 208 0.01 -4.04 -20.44
C ASN A 208 0.03 -5.52 -20.03
N PHE A 209 -1.01 -6.27 -20.36
CA PHE A 209 -1.08 -7.71 -20.10
C PHE A 209 0.08 -8.47 -20.76
N ASN A 210 0.35 -8.16 -22.03
CA ASN A 210 1.48 -8.73 -22.77
C ASN A 210 2.84 -8.36 -22.16
N ALA A 211 2.99 -7.14 -21.64
CA ALA A 211 4.19 -6.73 -20.94
C ALA A 211 4.40 -7.57 -19.67
N TYR A 212 3.35 -7.78 -18.86
CA TYR A 212 3.42 -8.62 -17.67
C TYR A 212 3.78 -10.07 -18.00
N ILE A 213 3.17 -10.66 -19.04
CA ILE A 213 3.51 -12.02 -19.50
C ILE A 213 4.99 -12.11 -19.86
N LYS A 214 5.51 -11.17 -20.65
CA LYS A 214 6.92 -11.16 -21.07
C LYS A 214 7.86 -11.04 -19.87
N ILE A 215 7.56 -10.12 -18.95
CA ILE A 215 8.34 -9.96 -17.71
C ILE A 215 8.33 -11.25 -16.91
N PHE A 216 7.15 -11.79 -16.63
CA PHE A 216 7.01 -12.99 -15.81
C PHE A 216 7.75 -14.18 -16.42
N ARG A 217 7.44 -14.54 -17.67
CA ARG A 217 8.04 -15.70 -18.35
C ARG A 217 9.55 -15.55 -18.48
N TYR A 218 10.03 -14.37 -18.92
CA TYR A 218 11.46 -14.17 -19.10
C TYR A 218 12.20 -14.16 -17.76
N PHE A 219 11.78 -13.37 -16.77
CA PHE A 219 12.50 -13.26 -15.50
C PHE A 219 12.45 -14.55 -14.68
N SER A 220 11.31 -15.25 -14.66
CA SER A 220 11.23 -16.57 -14.03
C SER A 220 12.11 -17.60 -14.76
N SER A 221 12.29 -17.50 -16.09
CA SER A 221 13.26 -18.32 -16.84
C SER A 221 14.70 -18.01 -16.50
N VAL A 222 15.02 -16.74 -16.32
CA VAL A 222 16.37 -16.34 -15.91
C VAL A 222 16.71 -16.95 -14.56
N VAL A 223 15.79 -16.87 -13.59
CA VAL A 223 16.00 -17.38 -12.23
C VAL A 223 15.97 -18.91 -12.18
N LEU A 224 14.84 -19.53 -12.53
CA LEU A 224 14.62 -20.97 -12.32
C LEU A 224 15.49 -21.83 -13.22
N ASP A 225 15.82 -21.35 -14.42
CA ASP A 225 16.67 -22.08 -15.37
C ASP A 225 18.16 -21.67 -15.22
N HIS A 226 18.50 -20.87 -14.19
CA HIS A 226 19.85 -20.40 -13.89
C HIS A 226 20.62 -19.79 -15.08
N LYS A 227 19.93 -19.07 -15.97
CA LYS A 227 20.54 -18.43 -17.15
C LYS A 227 21.59 -17.42 -16.71
N LYS A 228 22.82 -17.51 -17.22
CA LYS A 228 23.95 -16.69 -16.76
C LYS A 228 23.93 -15.29 -17.37
N PHE A 229 24.14 -14.27 -16.55
CA PHE A 229 24.41 -12.91 -17.00
C PHE A 229 25.74 -12.81 -17.74
N PRO A 230 25.93 -11.84 -18.65
CA PRO A 230 24.93 -10.87 -19.12
C PRO A 230 23.90 -11.49 -20.07
N LEU A 231 22.70 -10.93 -20.12
CA LEU A 231 21.59 -11.41 -20.96
C LEU A 231 20.86 -10.23 -21.59
N ASN A 232 20.38 -10.37 -22.82
CA ASN A 232 19.51 -9.38 -23.47
C ASN A 232 18.05 -9.82 -23.43
N PHE A 233 17.14 -8.84 -23.44
CA PHE A 233 15.71 -9.09 -23.52
C PHE A 233 14.97 -7.85 -24.05
N SER A 234 13.74 -8.04 -24.49
CA SER A 234 12.89 -6.95 -24.96
C SER A 234 11.55 -6.91 -24.26
N ILE A 235 11.12 -5.69 -23.93
CA ILE A 235 9.78 -5.39 -23.39
C ILE A 235 9.23 -4.26 -24.23
N ASN A 236 8.01 -4.42 -24.76
CA ASN A 236 7.32 -3.38 -25.53
C ASN A 236 8.14 -2.78 -26.68
N ARG A 237 8.92 -3.62 -27.39
CA ARG A 237 9.81 -3.25 -28.51
C ARG A 237 11.06 -2.45 -28.09
N GLU A 238 11.27 -2.21 -26.81
CA GLU A 238 12.51 -1.66 -26.27
C GLU A 238 13.44 -2.81 -25.84
N GLU A 239 14.75 -2.61 -26.02
CA GLU A 239 15.78 -3.61 -25.74
C GLU A 239 16.57 -3.25 -24.48
N TYR A 240 16.77 -4.25 -23.63
CA TYR A 240 17.44 -4.11 -22.34
C TYR A 240 18.49 -5.20 -22.16
N TRP A 241 19.46 -4.89 -21.31
CA TRP A 241 20.51 -5.80 -20.88
C TRP A 241 20.46 -6.01 -19.37
N PHE A 242 20.52 -7.26 -18.96
CA PHE A 242 21.15 -7.63 -17.71
C PHE A 242 22.66 -7.53 -17.87
N THR A 243 23.27 -6.56 -17.19
CA THR A 243 24.71 -6.37 -17.22
C THR A 243 25.45 -7.53 -16.55
N ILE A 244 26.78 -7.56 -16.70
CA ILE A 244 27.64 -8.49 -15.94
C ILE A 244 27.44 -8.37 -14.42
N SER A 245 27.00 -7.23 -13.90
CA SER A 245 26.68 -7.05 -12.47
C SER A 245 25.20 -7.26 -12.15
N GLY A 246 24.44 -7.80 -13.10
CA GLY A 246 23.02 -8.10 -12.96
C GLY A 246 22.12 -6.87 -12.82
N LYS A 247 22.53 -5.71 -13.37
CA LYS A 247 21.68 -4.51 -13.44
C LYS A 247 20.92 -4.50 -14.75
N ILE A 248 19.68 -3.98 -14.75
CA ILE A 248 18.93 -3.74 -15.97
C ILE A 248 19.31 -2.37 -16.53
N ILE A 249 19.77 -2.33 -17.77
CA ILE A 249 20.12 -1.09 -18.47
C ILE A 249 19.54 -1.15 -19.88
N HIS A 250 18.93 -0.04 -20.32
CA HIS A 250 18.43 0.10 -21.69
C HIS A 250 19.58 0.07 -22.69
N LYS A 251 19.40 -0.57 -23.86
CA LYS A 251 20.47 -0.75 -24.87
C LYS A 251 21.10 0.56 -25.32
N ASN A 252 20.30 1.62 -25.44
CA ASN A 252 20.76 2.94 -25.88
C ASN A 252 21.34 3.81 -24.74
N ASP A 253 21.40 3.29 -23.50
CA ASP A 253 21.96 4.03 -22.38
C ASP A 253 23.50 4.04 -22.44
N LYS A 254 24.08 5.24 -22.40
CA LYS A 254 25.54 5.46 -22.41
C LYS A 254 26.24 4.72 -21.26
N ARG A 255 25.54 4.44 -20.15
CA ARG A 255 26.05 3.72 -18.99
C ARG A 255 26.36 2.26 -19.28
N LEU A 256 25.71 1.64 -20.26
CA LEU A 256 25.89 0.21 -20.59
C LEU A 256 27.36 -0.10 -20.89
N ASN A 257 28.00 0.73 -21.71
CA ASN A 257 29.41 0.60 -22.08
C ASN A 257 30.37 1.37 -21.16
N SER A 258 29.86 2.12 -20.17
CA SER A 258 30.69 2.97 -19.29
C SER A 258 31.66 2.22 -18.37
N SER A 259 31.36 0.95 -18.07
CA SER A 259 32.22 0.08 -17.25
C SER A 259 33.48 -0.39 -18.00
N GLY A 260 33.46 -0.34 -19.33
CA GLY A 260 34.59 -0.57 -20.23
C GLY A 260 35.09 -2.01 -20.35
N CYS A 261 34.80 -2.89 -19.38
CA CYS A 261 35.42 -4.23 -19.30
C CYS A 261 34.66 -5.32 -20.07
N PHE A 262 33.40 -5.09 -20.41
CA PHE A 262 32.58 -5.99 -21.21
C PHE A 262 31.98 -5.20 -22.37
N ASN A 263 32.08 -5.74 -23.58
CA ASN A 263 31.51 -5.14 -24.77
C ASN A 263 30.19 -5.85 -25.09
N TYR A 264 29.09 -5.12 -24.91
CA TYR A 264 27.74 -5.65 -25.09
C TYR A 264 27.33 -5.78 -26.56
N ASN A 265 28.07 -5.18 -27.49
CA ASN A 265 27.80 -5.32 -28.92
C ASN A 265 28.36 -6.63 -29.49
N ASN A 266 29.47 -7.14 -28.93
CA ASN A 266 30.12 -8.38 -29.37
C ASN A 266 30.02 -9.51 -28.33
N GLU A 267 29.33 -9.26 -27.21
CA GLU A 267 29.08 -10.18 -26.10
C GLU A 267 30.36 -10.80 -25.50
N LYS A 268 31.45 -10.04 -25.48
CA LYS A 268 32.76 -10.51 -24.99
C LYS A 268 33.39 -9.53 -24.00
N TYR A 269 34.22 -10.09 -23.13
CA TYR A 269 35.15 -9.28 -22.33
C TYR A 269 36.14 -8.56 -23.25
N CYS A 270 36.36 -7.28 -22.99
CA CYS A 270 37.37 -6.51 -23.70
C CYS A 270 38.76 -7.08 -23.40
N SER A 271 39.58 -7.19 -24.43
CA SER A 271 41.01 -7.48 -24.32
C SER A 271 41.74 -6.33 -23.60
N VAL A 272 42.94 -6.63 -23.11
CA VAL A 272 43.79 -5.61 -22.46
C VAL A 272 44.13 -4.48 -23.43
N ASP A 273 44.37 -4.81 -24.70
CA ASP A 273 44.70 -3.83 -25.74
C ASP A 273 43.51 -2.90 -26.06
N GLU A 274 42.31 -3.46 -26.20
CA GLU A 274 41.08 -2.67 -26.37
C GLU A 274 40.86 -1.73 -25.17
N LEU A 275 41.08 -2.22 -23.94
CA LEU A 275 40.95 -1.38 -22.74
C LEU A 275 41.94 -0.22 -22.73
N ILE A 276 43.22 -0.45 -23.02
CA ILE A 276 44.27 0.59 -23.04
C ILE A 276 43.96 1.70 -24.04
N SER A 277 43.30 1.37 -25.16
CA SER A 277 42.89 2.35 -26.17
C SER A 277 41.87 3.36 -25.65
N LEU A 278 41.14 3.03 -24.58
CA LEU A 278 40.14 3.90 -23.97
C LEU A 278 40.81 4.96 -23.07
N LYS A 279 40.36 6.22 -23.18
CA LYS A 279 40.88 7.37 -22.40
C LYS A 279 41.00 7.08 -20.89
N ARG A 280 40.07 6.31 -20.32
CA ARG A 280 40.02 5.96 -18.90
C ARG A 280 41.15 5.04 -18.43
N PHE A 281 41.69 4.19 -19.31
CA PHE A 281 42.70 3.18 -18.96
C PHE A 281 44.06 3.45 -19.60
N LYS A 282 44.18 4.49 -20.44
CA LYS A 282 45.39 4.84 -21.19
C LYS A 282 46.65 5.01 -20.31
N THR A 283 46.50 5.43 -19.06
CA THR A 283 47.61 5.64 -18.11
C THR A 283 47.88 4.44 -17.20
N LEU A 284 47.10 3.36 -17.30
CA LEU A 284 47.22 2.18 -16.45
C LEU A 284 48.09 1.11 -17.12
N ASP A 285 48.92 0.43 -16.32
CA ASP A 285 49.70 -0.69 -16.82
C ASP A 285 48.83 -1.93 -17.13
N ARG A 286 49.33 -2.78 -18.04
CA ARG A 286 48.64 -4.01 -18.50
C ARG A 286 48.29 -4.95 -17.34
N LYS A 287 49.16 -5.06 -16.32
CA LYS A 287 48.99 -5.98 -15.19
C LYS A 287 47.83 -5.53 -14.32
N ARG A 288 47.70 -4.22 -14.07
CA ARG A 288 46.60 -3.62 -13.31
C ARG A 288 45.27 -3.74 -14.04
N ILE A 289 45.24 -3.52 -15.36
CA ILE A 289 44.03 -3.72 -16.18
C ILE A 289 43.54 -5.17 -16.07
N LYS A 290 44.44 -6.14 -16.25
CA LYS A 290 44.11 -7.57 -16.19
C LYS A 290 43.70 -8.02 -14.77
N ASN A 291 44.52 -7.72 -13.78
CA ASN A 291 44.37 -8.29 -12.43
C ASN A 291 43.34 -7.57 -11.56
N VAL A 292 43.05 -6.30 -11.86
CA VAL A 292 42.06 -5.52 -11.10
C VAL A 292 40.76 -5.45 -11.89
N TYR A 293 40.74 -4.82 -13.06
CA TYR A 293 39.49 -4.48 -13.72
C TYR A 293 38.80 -5.68 -14.39
N ILE A 294 39.52 -6.46 -15.20
CA ILE A 294 38.95 -7.66 -15.83
C ILE A 294 38.59 -8.70 -14.77
N LYS A 295 39.48 -8.95 -13.80
CA LYS A 295 39.21 -9.88 -12.69
C LYS A 295 38.02 -9.44 -11.85
N TYR A 296 37.91 -8.15 -11.52
CA TYR A 296 36.77 -7.61 -10.79
C TYR A 296 35.46 -7.74 -11.56
N ALA A 297 35.48 -7.49 -12.88
CA ALA A 297 34.32 -7.64 -13.73
C ALA A 297 33.83 -9.10 -13.77
N LYS A 298 34.76 -10.06 -13.89
CA LYS A 298 34.45 -11.50 -13.81
C LYS A 298 33.91 -11.91 -12.44
N ASN A 299 34.56 -11.48 -11.36
CA ASN A 299 34.07 -11.74 -9.99
C ASN A 299 32.68 -11.13 -9.77
N SER A 300 32.42 -9.93 -10.30
CA SER A 300 31.09 -9.30 -10.23
C SER A 300 30.04 -10.12 -10.99
N GLN A 301 30.41 -10.73 -12.12
CA GLN A 301 29.56 -11.66 -12.88
C GLN A 301 29.28 -12.94 -12.12
N GLU A 302 30.28 -13.52 -11.46
CA GLU A 302 30.12 -14.69 -10.61
C GLU A 302 29.15 -14.40 -9.46
N LEU A 303 29.38 -13.32 -8.71
CA LEU A 303 28.50 -12.88 -7.62
C LEU A 303 27.06 -12.60 -8.11
N ALA A 304 26.89 -11.94 -9.27
CA ALA A 304 25.57 -11.69 -9.82
C ALA A 304 24.85 -12.97 -10.27
N ASN A 305 25.59 -14.03 -10.61
CA ASN A 305 25.06 -15.32 -11.04
C ASN A 305 24.81 -16.31 -9.89
N GLU A 306 25.18 -15.98 -8.65
CA GLU A 306 24.77 -16.76 -7.49
C GLU A 306 23.25 -16.87 -7.41
N CYS A 307 22.77 -18.02 -6.91
CA CYS A 307 21.35 -18.40 -6.89
C CYS A 307 20.46 -17.31 -6.27
N TYR A 308 20.91 -16.73 -5.16
CA TYR A 308 20.20 -15.70 -4.40
C TYR A 308 20.93 -14.36 -4.40
N SER A 309 21.64 -14.04 -5.50
CA SER A 309 22.25 -12.73 -5.65
C SER A 309 21.18 -11.62 -5.59
N HIS A 310 21.60 -10.40 -5.22
CA HIS A 310 20.69 -9.25 -5.19
C HIS A 310 19.93 -9.07 -6.51
N SER A 311 20.59 -9.32 -7.64
CA SER A 311 19.99 -9.26 -8.97
C SER A 311 18.96 -10.37 -9.22
N ARG A 312 19.22 -11.60 -8.75
CA ARG A 312 18.24 -12.70 -8.85
C ARG A 312 17.02 -12.43 -7.99
N LEU A 313 17.22 -11.99 -6.75
CA LEU A 313 16.12 -11.62 -5.84
C LEU A 313 15.26 -10.48 -6.42
N PHE A 314 15.90 -9.49 -7.04
CA PHE A 314 15.19 -8.44 -7.77
C PHE A 314 14.33 -9.01 -8.92
N LEU A 315 14.87 -9.95 -9.70
CA LEU A 315 14.13 -10.58 -10.79
C LEU A 315 12.96 -11.42 -10.32
N ILE A 316 13.16 -12.21 -9.26
CA ILE A 316 12.09 -12.97 -8.60
C ILE A 316 10.97 -12.02 -8.20
N LYS A 317 11.31 -10.92 -7.53
CA LYS A 317 10.35 -9.90 -7.10
C LYS A 317 9.56 -9.31 -8.28
N CYS A 318 10.23 -8.95 -9.36
CA CYS A 318 9.56 -8.43 -10.56
C CYS A 318 8.65 -9.48 -11.22
N ALA A 319 9.11 -10.73 -11.32
CA ALA A 319 8.33 -11.83 -11.89
C ALA A 319 7.09 -12.16 -11.04
N ALA A 320 7.23 -12.28 -9.72
CA ALA A 320 6.12 -12.55 -8.81
C ALA A 320 5.05 -11.45 -8.89
N ARG A 321 5.46 -10.18 -8.94
CA ARG A 321 4.54 -9.03 -9.13
C ARG A 321 3.87 -9.03 -10.50
N ALA A 322 4.60 -9.34 -11.56
CA ALA A 322 4.02 -9.47 -12.89
C ALA A 322 2.99 -10.61 -12.93
N TYR A 323 3.28 -11.74 -12.29
CA TYR A 323 2.33 -12.85 -12.21
C TYR A 323 1.08 -12.49 -11.41
N PHE A 324 1.21 -11.76 -10.29
CA PHE A 324 0.04 -11.25 -9.57
C PHE A 324 -0.89 -10.46 -10.50
N MET A 325 -0.33 -9.57 -11.33
CA MET A 325 -1.12 -8.84 -12.33
C MET A 325 -1.75 -9.78 -13.37
N ILE A 326 -0.99 -10.74 -13.91
CA ILE A 326 -1.52 -11.75 -14.84
C ILE A 326 -2.70 -12.50 -14.20
N PHE A 327 -2.57 -12.91 -12.93
CA PHE A 327 -3.63 -13.60 -12.21
C PHE A 327 -4.90 -12.76 -12.12
N LEU A 328 -4.80 -11.48 -11.74
CA LEU A 328 -5.95 -10.56 -11.71
C LEU A 328 -6.62 -10.43 -13.09
N PHE A 329 -5.82 -10.33 -14.17
CA PHE A 329 -6.33 -10.25 -15.53
C PHE A 329 -7.08 -11.52 -15.95
N LEU A 330 -6.59 -12.70 -15.56
CA LEU A 330 -7.17 -13.98 -15.96
C LEU A 330 -8.41 -14.34 -15.15
N THR A 331 -8.44 -14.03 -13.86
CA THR A 331 -9.53 -14.45 -12.96
C THR A 331 -10.59 -13.37 -12.77
N GLY A 332 -10.28 -12.11 -13.10
CA GLY A 332 -11.16 -10.97 -12.84
C GLY A 332 -11.31 -10.64 -11.33
N GLU A 333 -10.49 -11.25 -10.48
CA GLU A 333 -10.52 -10.98 -9.04
C GLU A 333 -10.11 -9.54 -8.72
N ASN A 334 -10.63 -9.05 -7.59
CA ASN A 334 -10.13 -7.79 -7.06
C ASN A 334 -8.78 -8.01 -6.35
N ASP A 335 -7.95 -6.97 -6.34
CA ASP A 335 -6.60 -7.02 -5.76
C ASP A 335 -6.60 -7.37 -4.26
N SER A 336 -7.57 -6.85 -3.50
CA SER A 336 -7.71 -7.15 -2.07
C SER A 336 -8.04 -8.62 -1.76
N THR A 337 -8.91 -9.25 -2.56
CA THR A 337 -9.25 -10.66 -2.44
C THR A 337 -8.05 -11.50 -2.85
N ALA A 338 -7.47 -11.23 -4.02
CA ALA A 338 -6.33 -12.00 -4.52
C ALA A 338 -5.13 -11.93 -3.55
N ALA A 339 -4.83 -10.75 -2.99
CA ALA A 339 -3.73 -10.57 -2.05
C ALA A 339 -3.88 -11.36 -0.73
N THR A 340 -5.11 -11.73 -0.36
CA THR A 340 -5.41 -12.47 0.88
C THR A 340 -5.57 -13.98 0.65
N LEU A 341 -5.51 -14.44 -0.59
CA LEU A 341 -5.57 -15.87 -0.92
C LEU A 341 -4.48 -16.62 -0.18
N GLN A 342 -4.89 -17.66 0.55
CA GLN A 342 -3.97 -18.60 1.15
C GLN A 342 -3.70 -19.78 0.21
N TYR A 343 -2.59 -20.48 0.44
CA TYR A 343 -2.14 -21.61 -0.35
C TYR A 343 -1.47 -22.64 0.56
N GLU A 344 -2.01 -23.87 0.56
CA GLU A 344 -1.58 -24.98 1.42
C GLU A 344 -0.63 -25.95 0.68
N ASN A 345 0.16 -25.46 -0.28
CA ASN A 345 1.14 -26.23 -1.06
C ASN A 345 0.60 -27.39 -1.92
N GLU A 346 -0.72 -27.62 -1.92
CA GLU A 346 -1.39 -28.60 -2.76
C GLU A 346 -2.44 -27.93 -3.64
N TYR A 347 -2.53 -28.36 -4.89
CA TYR A 347 -3.60 -27.96 -5.79
C TYR A 347 -3.95 -29.12 -6.74
N SER A 348 -5.16 -29.09 -7.27
CA SER A 348 -5.64 -30.00 -8.29
C SER A 348 -6.07 -29.23 -9.52
N LEU A 349 -5.99 -29.89 -10.67
CA LEU A 349 -6.51 -29.38 -11.93
C LEU A 349 -7.75 -30.17 -12.31
N CYS A 350 -8.84 -29.47 -12.61
CA CYS A 350 -10.04 -30.06 -13.19
C CYS A 350 -10.23 -29.53 -14.60
N ASN A 351 -10.87 -30.34 -15.45
CA ASN A 351 -11.32 -29.85 -16.75
C ASN A 351 -12.43 -28.81 -16.52
N GLY A 352 -12.24 -27.63 -17.09
CA GLY A 352 -13.27 -26.58 -17.13
C GLY A 352 -14.11 -26.69 -18.39
N GLU A 353 -14.72 -25.58 -18.78
CA GLU A 353 -15.29 -25.40 -20.11
C GLU A 353 -14.21 -25.51 -21.20
N GLN A 354 -14.62 -25.60 -22.46
CA GLN A 354 -13.70 -25.74 -23.60
C GLN A 354 -12.59 -24.65 -23.56
N ASP A 355 -11.33 -25.08 -23.66
CA ASP A 355 -10.11 -24.25 -23.56
C ASP A 355 -9.75 -23.69 -22.18
N PHE A 356 -10.49 -24.07 -21.12
CA PHE A 356 -10.21 -23.68 -19.73
C PHE A 356 -9.88 -24.88 -18.85
N LYS A 357 -9.10 -24.60 -17.81
CA LYS A 357 -8.85 -25.51 -16.69
C LYS A 357 -9.12 -24.81 -15.38
N SER A 358 -9.73 -25.55 -14.45
CA SER A 358 -9.95 -25.10 -13.10
C SER A 358 -8.74 -25.44 -12.23
N ILE A 359 -8.14 -24.43 -11.61
CA ILE A 359 -7.18 -24.62 -10.53
C ILE A 359 -7.98 -24.64 -9.22
N LYS A 360 -7.84 -25.72 -8.45
CA LYS A 360 -8.51 -25.88 -7.16
C LYS A 360 -7.51 -26.12 -6.06
N TRP A 361 -7.67 -25.42 -4.94
CA TRP A 361 -6.92 -25.70 -3.71
C TRP A 361 -7.74 -25.32 -2.49
N ARG A 362 -7.24 -25.65 -1.29
CA ARG A 362 -7.88 -25.23 -0.03
C ARG A 362 -7.20 -23.99 0.54
N ALA A 363 -8.01 -23.04 0.98
CA ALA A 363 -7.59 -21.85 1.70
C ALA A 363 -8.46 -21.70 2.95
N ASN A 364 -7.85 -21.70 4.15
CA ASN A 364 -8.59 -21.66 5.42
C ASN A 364 -9.69 -22.74 5.53
N GLY A 365 -9.44 -23.94 4.98
CA GLY A 365 -10.42 -25.05 4.98
C GLY A 365 -11.52 -24.98 3.91
N PHE A 366 -11.66 -23.86 3.20
CA PHE A 366 -12.61 -23.69 2.09
C PHE A 366 -11.96 -24.05 0.75
N GLU A 367 -12.73 -24.67 -0.16
CA GLU A 367 -12.28 -24.91 -1.54
C GLU A 367 -12.32 -23.59 -2.33
N VAL A 368 -11.18 -23.21 -2.89
CA VAL A 368 -11.03 -22.09 -3.82
C VAL A 368 -10.88 -22.67 -5.22
N LYS A 369 -11.62 -22.12 -6.18
CA LYS A 369 -11.60 -22.54 -7.59
C LYS A 369 -11.45 -21.32 -8.49
N TYR A 370 -10.46 -21.36 -9.38
CA TYR A 370 -10.31 -20.37 -10.45
C TYR A 370 -10.20 -21.06 -11.82
N ASP A 371 -11.02 -20.61 -12.76
CA ASP A 371 -10.96 -21.07 -14.14
C ASP A 371 -10.02 -20.16 -14.93
N ILE A 372 -8.97 -20.73 -15.52
CA ILE A 372 -8.02 -20.00 -16.39
C ILE A 372 -7.85 -20.72 -17.72
N GLN A 373 -7.49 -19.98 -18.76
CA GLN A 373 -7.25 -20.57 -20.08
C GLN A 373 -6.06 -21.55 -20.02
N ASN A 374 -6.16 -22.62 -20.80
CA ASN A 374 -5.19 -23.72 -20.80
C ASN A 374 -3.74 -23.26 -20.99
N GLU A 375 -3.52 -22.23 -21.81
CA GLU A 375 -2.19 -21.71 -22.11
C GLU A 375 -1.47 -21.07 -20.91
N PHE A 376 -2.21 -20.64 -19.88
CA PHE A 376 -1.65 -20.00 -18.68
C PHE A 376 -1.45 -20.96 -17.49
N ILE A 377 -1.82 -22.23 -17.65
CA ILE A 377 -1.64 -23.24 -16.60
C ILE A 377 -0.17 -23.46 -16.28
N ASP A 378 0.70 -23.47 -17.29
CA ASP A 378 2.13 -23.62 -17.07
C ASP A 378 2.74 -22.34 -16.48
N ASP A 379 2.16 -21.18 -16.75
CA ASP A 379 2.53 -19.94 -16.06
C ASP A 379 2.20 -20.00 -14.57
N PHE A 380 1.04 -20.54 -14.18
CA PHE A 380 0.70 -20.77 -12.76
C PHE A 380 1.66 -21.74 -12.08
N LYS A 381 1.94 -22.90 -12.70
CA LYS A 381 2.92 -23.86 -12.17
C LYS A 381 4.28 -23.21 -11.97
N ARG A 382 4.74 -22.45 -12.97
CA ARG A 382 6.03 -21.76 -12.93
C ARG A 382 6.07 -20.71 -11.82
N PHE A 383 4.96 -20.02 -11.58
CA PHE A 383 4.83 -19.11 -10.44
C PHE A 383 4.95 -19.84 -9.11
N LEU A 384 4.31 -21.01 -8.94
CA LEU A 384 4.46 -21.81 -7.73
C LEU A 384 5.91 -22.26 -7.50
N CYS A 385 6.64 -22.65 -8.55
CA CYS A 385 8.07 -22.94 -8.44
C CYS A 385 8.89 -21.72 -8.00
N LEU A 386 8.58 -20.55 -8.57
CA LEU A 386 9.24 -19.29 -8.21
C LEU A 386 8.95 -18.88 -6.76
N ARG A 387 7.71 -19.08 -6.31
CA ARG A 387 7.25 -18.86 -4.94
C ARG A 387 8.01 -19.74 -3.96
N GLU A 388 8.06 -21.04 -4.23
CA GLU A 388 8.77 -22.03 -3.41
C GLU A 388 10.26 -21.70 -3.31
N HIS A 389 10.88 -21.34 -4.44
CA HIS A 389 12.28 -20.92 -4.48
C HIS A 389 12.57 -19.72 -3.56
N LEU A 390 11.60 -18.81 -3.42
CA LEU A 390 11.73 -17.64 -2.55
C LEU A 390 11.49 -17.98 -1.07
N LEU A 391 10.57 -18.89 -0.77
CA LEU A 391 10.35 -19.37 0.61
C LEU A 391 11.57 -20.09 1.17
N GLN A 392 12.25 -20.88 0.33
CA GLN A 392 13.50 -21.55 0.69
C GLN A 392 14.59 -20.55 1.09
N TYR A 393 14.71 -19.43 0.38
CA TYR A 393 15.68 -18.37 0.71
C TYR A 393 15.42 -17.77 2.11
N PHE A 394 14.16 -17.48 2.43
CA PHE A 394 13.80 -16.88 3.73
C PHE A 394 13.67 -17.91 4.86
N SER A 395 13.63 -19.21 4.55
CA SER A 395 13.38 -20.29 5.52
C SER A 395 12.11 -20.04 6.35
N GLN A 396 11.05 -19.56 5.68
CA GLN A 396 9.77 -19.20 6.30
C GLN A 396 8.63 -20.00 5.68
N GLU A 397 7.77 -20.53 6.53
CA GLU A 397 6.44 -20.94 6.09
C GLU A 397 5.57 -19.70 5.92
N TYR A 398 5.12 -19.47 4.69
CA TYR A 398 4.20 -18.36 4.37
C TYR A 398 2.93 -18.93 3.77
N ARG A 399 1.78 -18.66 4.39
CA ARG A 399 0.50 -19.22 3.95
C ARG A 399 -0.13 -18.47 2.78
N SER A 400 0.23 -17.22 2.52
CA SER A 400 -0.35 -16.49 1.38
C SER A 400 0.17 -17.03 0.05
N LEU A 401 -0.71 -17.14 -0.94
CA LEU A 401 -0.36 -17.47 -2.32
C LEU A 401 0.57 -16.41 -2.91
N PHE A 402 0.23 -15.14 -2.69
CA PHE A 402 0.99 -13.98 -3.12
C PHE A 402 1.62 -13.25 -1.93
N PHE A 403 2.87 -12.81 -2.09
CA PHE A 403 3.59 -12.05 -1.08
C PHE A 403 4.67 -11.18 -1.72
N GLU A 404 5.13 -10.18 -0.97
CA GLU A 404 6.17 -9.24 -1.37
C GLU A 404 7.40 -9.33 -0.50
N ILE A 405 8.53 -8.87 -1.03
CA ILE A 405 9.76 -8.68 -0.28
C ILE A 405 9.92 -7.20 0.06
N MET A 406 9.87 -6.86 1.35
CA MET A 406 10.11 -5.52 1.87
C MET A 406 11.21 -5.53 2.93
N LYS A 407 12.25 -4.70 2.73
CA LYS A 407 13.38 -4.55 3.66
C LYS A 407 14.05 -5.88 4.07
N GLY A 408 13.97 -6.91 3.21
CA GLY A 408 14.53 -8.23 3.51
C GLY A 408 13.59 -9.17 4.27
N GLU A 409 12.30 -8.85 4.35
CA GLU A 409 11.28 -9.70 4.96
C GLU A 409 10.15 -9.98 3.98
N LEU A 410 9.48 -11.12 4.17
CA LEU A 410 8.23 -11.45 3.47
C LEU A 410 7.06 -10.71 4.13
N VAL A 411 6.28 -10.01 3.31
CA VAL A 411 5.06 -9.32 3.74
C VAL A 411 3.92 -9.69 2.80
N HIS A 412 2.67 -9.48 3.25
CA HIS A 412 1.52 -9.71 2.39
C HIS A 412 1.56 -8.82 1.15
N ALA A 413 1.04 -9.34 0.05
CA ALA A 413 0.80 -8.56 -1.17
C ALA A 413 -0.09 -7.35 -0.81
N HIS A 414 0.28 -6.14 -1.26
CA HIS A 414 -0.54 -4.97 -1.01
C HIS A 414 -1.79 -4.96 -1.90
N SER A 415 -2.90 -4.49 -1.33
CA SER A 415 -4.20 -4.31 -1.99
C SER A 415 -4.42 -2.88 -2.51
N ASP A 416 -3.33 -2.19 -2.88
CA ASP A 416 -3.38 -0.77 -3.29
C ASP A 416 -3.11 -0.58 -4.79
N GLY A 417 -3.12 -1.67 -5.57
CA GLY A 417 -2.90 -1.65 -7.01
C GLY A 417 -1.54 -1.08 -7.46
N ARG A 418 -0.58 -0.85 -6.55
CA ARG A 418 0.73 -0.23 -6.89
C ARG A 418 1.77 -1.25 -7.36
N TYR A 419 1.38 -2.13 -8.28
CA TYR A 419 2.31 -3.02 -8.96
C TYR A 419 2.85 -2.38 -10.24
N VAL A 420 3.48 -1.21 -10.12
CA VAL A 420 4.23 -0.62 -11.25
C VAL A 420 5.59 -1.31 -11.31
N VAL A 421 5.76 -2.22 -12.26
CA VAL A 421 6.97 -3.06 -12.36
C VAL A 421 8.17 -2.22 -12.82
N VAL A 422 7.99 -1.16 -13.60
CA VAL A 422 9.12 -0.32 -14.07
C VAL A 422 8.64 1.12 -14.33
N LYS A 423 9.40 2.11 -13.86
CA LYS A 423 9.44 3.46 -14.41
C LYS A 423 10.78 3.66 -15.10
#